data_AF-A0A955X7J2-F1
#
_entry.id   AF-A0A955X7J2-F1
#
_cell.length_a   1.000
_cell.length_b   1.000
_cell.length_c   1.000
_cell.angle_alpha   90.00
_cell.angle_beta   90.00
_cell.angle_gamma   90.00
#
_symmetry.space_group_name_H-M   'P 1'
#
loop_
_entity.id
_entity.type
_entity.pdbx_description
1 polymer ?
#
loop_
_entity_poly.entity_id
_entity_poly.type
_entity_poly.pdbx_seq_one_letter_code
_entity_poly.pdbx_strand_id
1 'polypeptide(L)'
;MRLALALLATLVAAPAAAAPAWVIMPVHSEHPPPQDPTLLRLSVPLARSFEAKVSGAVRLASREERDDRCRDDGWRCPREVAEMMGVDNVVYLKLDDAQENLQVSVFSGRQGVVASTELPCDWEAGRLSCDEAGMGAFAEGLVPRTLDPKEVDQAFAALSPALARCARLGATQPDVKVVFTVGEKGGARHVRVEPRRLQRKKAYACMARVVEGLKVPPFAGAAAGPFERALPTGDKR
;
A
#
# COMPACT_ATOMS: atom_id res chain seq x y z
N MET A 1 67.75 8.59 -4.79
CA MET A 1 66.30 8.74 -5.05
C MET A 1 65.68 7.36 -5.14
N ARG A 2 64.91 6.93 -4.14
CA ARG A 2 64.03 5.75 -4.22
C ARG A 2 62.63 6.22 -3.85
N LEU A 3 61.78 6.42 -4.84
CA LEU A 3 60.35 6.67 -4.65
C LEU A 3 59.70 5.37 -4.18
N ALA A 4 59.21 5.35 -2.95
CA ALA A 4 58.31 4.31 -2.46
C ALA A 4 56.88 4.69 -2.86
N LEU A 5 56.33 3.95 -3.82
CA LEU A 5 54.95 4.08 -4.27
C LEU A 5 54.05 3.32 -3.28
N ALA A 6 53.34 4.05 -2.42
CA ALA A 6 52.37 3.46 -1.49
C ALA A 6 51.07 3.13 -2.25
N LEU A 7 50.80 1.84 -2.44
CA LEU A 7 49.50 1.33 -2.90
C LEU A 7 48.47 1.55 -1.77
N LEU A 8 47.61 2.56 -1.89
CA LEU A 8 46.38 2.63 -1.10
C LEU A 8 45.36 1.65 -1.71
N ALA A 9 45.18 0.49 -1.08
CA ALA A 9 44.07 -0.39 -1.36
C ALA A 9 42.79 0.21 -0.72
N THR A 10 41.96 0.86 -1.53
CA THR A 10 40.61 1.26 -1.14
C THR A 10 39.74 0.01 -1.01
N LEU A 11 39.49 -0.44 0.22
CA LEU A 11 38.44 -1.40 0.51
C LEU A 11 37.08 -0.77 0.16
N VAL A 12 36.56 -1.11 -1.02
CA VAL A 12 35.16 -0.86 -1.37
C VAL A 12 34.35 -1.88 -0.55
N ALA A 13 33.79 -1.43 0.58
CA ALA A 13 32.80 -2.22 1.29
C ALA A 13 31.62 -2.45 0.34
N ALA A 14 31.35 -3.72 0.00
CA ALA A 14 30.17 -4.07 -0.77
C ALA A 14 28.93 -3.52 -0.02
N PRO A 15 27.96 -2.91 -0.72
CA PRO A 15 26.72 -2.50 -0.07
C PRO A 15 26.12 -3.74 0.59
N ALA A 16 25.89 -3.67 1.90
CA ALA A 16 25.19 -4.71 2.63
C ALA A 16 23.86 -4.94 1.90
N ALA A 17 23.61 -6.18 1.46
CA ALA A 17 22.35 -6.54 0.84
C ALA A 17 21.23 -6.13 1.80
N ALA A 18 20.36 -5.23 1.35
CA ALA A 18 19.22 -4.81 2.15
C ALA A 18 18.42 -6.07 2.53
N ALA A 19 18.08 -6.20 3.81
CA ALA A 19 17.24 -7.30 4.28
C ALA A 19 15.94 -7.36 3.45
N PRO A 20 15.41 -8.56 3.15
CA PRO A 20 14.18 -8.69 2.39
C PRO A 20 13.06 -7.93 3.09
N ALA A 21 12.35 -7.08 2.34
CA ALA A 21 11.22 -6.33 2.86
C ALA A 21 9.97 -7.21 3.03
N TRP A 22 9.96 -8.36 2.34
CA TRP A 22 8.85 -9.31 2.30
C TRP A 22 9.35 -10.75 2.41
N VAL A 23 8.67 -11.55 3.24
CA VAL A 23 8.80 -13.00 3.23
C VAL A 23 7.47 -13.63 2.85
N ILE A 24 7.48 -14.51 1.86
CA ILE A 24 6.32 -15.31 1.49
C ILE A 24 6.50 -16.69 2.10
N MET A 25 5.54 -17.16 2.87
CA MET A 25 5.55 -18.52 3.39
C MET A 25 5.08 -19.51 2.32
N PRO A 26 5.65 -20.72 2.25
CA PRO A 26 5.18 -21.73 1.33
C PRO A 26 3.75 -22.12 1.67
N VAL A 27 2.96 -22.41 0.63
CA VAL A 27 1.55 -22.79 0.76
C VAL A 27 1.41 -23.93 1.75
N HIS A 28 0.49 -23.74 2.69
CA HIS A 28 0.14 -24.71 3.71
C HIS A 28 -1.26 -25.28 3.44
N SER A 29 -1.42 -26.58 3.67
CA SER A 29 -2.69 -27.28 3.65
C SER A 29 -2.63 -28.39 4.69
N GLU A 30 -3.72 -28.61 5.41
CA GLU A 30 -3.87 -29.72 6.35
C GLU A 30 -3.94 -31.07 5.61
N HIS A 31 -4.51 -31.04 4.40
CA HIS A 31 -4.70 -32.20 3.53
C HIS A 31 -4.07 -31.92 2.15
N PRO A 32 -2.72 -31.88 2.06
CA PRO A 32 -2.08 -31.55 0.80
C PRO A 32 -2.33 -32.65 -0.24
N PRO A 33 -2.34 -32.31 -1.53
CA PRO A 33 -2.61 -33.27 -2.58
C PRO A 33 -1.50 -34.34 -2.62
N PRO A 34 -1.85 -35.64 -2.78
CA PRO A 34 -0.84 -36.70 -2.77
C PRO A 34 0.26 -36.55 -3.82
N GLN A 35 -0.05 -35.90 -4.95
CA GLN A 35 0.86 -35.70 -6.07
C GLN A 35 1.81 -34.49 -5.89
N ASP A 36 1.50 -33.58 -4.96
CA ASP A 36 2.37 -32.47 -4.55
C ASP A 36 2.24 -32.21 -3.04
N PRO A 37 2.81 -33.08 -2.19
CA PRO A 37 2.68 -32.95 -0.73
C PRO A 37 3.45 -31.75 -0.15
N THR A 38 4.23 -31.05 -0.99
CA THR A 38 5.03 -29.90 -0.58
C THR A 38 4.38 -28.57 -0.96
N LEU A 39 3.49 -28.59 -1.95
CA LEU A 39 2.87 -27.40 -2.56
C LEU A 39 3.91 -26.36 -3.05
N LEU A 40 5.18 -26.75 -3.22
CA LEU A 40 6.23 -25.86 -3.68
C LEU A 40 6.03 -25.46 -5.14
N ARG A 41 5.41 -26.33 -5.94
CA ARG A 41 5.09 -26.03 -7.34
C ARG A 41 4.04 -24.92 -7.47
N LEU A 42 3.17 -24.78 -6.47
CA LEU A 42 2.21 -23.69 -6.36
C LEU A 42 2.82 -22.44 -5.72
N SER A 43 3.66 -22.62 -4.70
CA SER A 43 4.27 -21.50 -3.96
C SER A 43 5.19 -20.62 -4.81
N VAL A 44 5.99 -21.24 -5.69
CA VAL A 44 7.01 -20.51 -6.49
C VAL A 44 6.39 -19.55 -7.51
N PRO A 45 5.42 -19.94 -8.35
CA PRO A 45 4.77 -19.01 -9.28
C PRO A 45 4.03 -17.86 -8.57
N LEU A 46 3.31 -18.15 -7.48
CA LEU A 46 2.64 -17.13 -6.69
C LEU A 46 3.62 -16.12 -6.08
N ALA A 47 4.74 -16.60 -5.54
CA ALA A 47 5.78 -15.72 -5.02
C ALA A 47 6.39 -14.82 -6.10
N ARG A 48 6.61 -15.35 -7.30
CA ARG A 48 7.07 -14.55 -8.46
C ARG A 48 6.05 -13.52 -8.91
N SER A 49 4.77 -13.89 -8.97
CA SER A 49 3.70 -12.95 -9.31
C SER A 49 3.60 -11.80 -8.30
N PHE A 50 3.73 -12.11 -7.01
CA PHE A 50 3.79 -11.11 -5.95
C PHE A 50 5.03 -10.21 -6.05
N GLU A 51 6.22 -10.80 -6.20
CA GLU A 51 7.49 -10.10 -6.35
C GLU A 51 7.49 -9.13 -7.54
N ALA A 52 6.86 -9.51 -8.65
CA ALA A 52 6.75 -8.66 -9.83
C ALA A 52 5.96 -7.37 -9.58
N LYS A 53 5.21 -7.28 -8.47
CA LYS A 53 4.29 -6.19 -8.18
C LYS A 53 4.67 -5.36 -6.98
N VAL A 54 5.40 -5.91 -6.00
CA VAL A 54 5.84 -5.15 -4.83
C VAL A 54 7.18 -4.46 -5.01
N SER A 55 7.37 -3.32 -4.34
CA SER A 55 8.70 -2.73 -4.18
C SER A 55 9.44 -3.42 -3.04
N GLY A 56 10.68 -3.81 -3.28
CA GLY A 56 11.59 -4.38 -2.28
C GLY A 56 11.96 -5.84 -2.57
N ALA A 57 12.95 -6.35 -1.84
CA ALA A 57 13.36 -7.74 -1.97
C ALA A 57 12.30 -8.66 -1.36
N VAL A 58 11.86 -9.64 -2.15
CA VAL A 58 10.95 -10.71 -1.74
C VAL A 58 11.75 -12.00 -1.59
N ARG A 59 11.48 -12.75 -0.53
CA ARG A 59 12.06 -14.07 -0.32
C ARG A 59 10.97 -15.10 -0.02
N LEU A 60 10.98 -16.22 -0.72
CA LEU A 60 10.18 -17.38 -0.37
C LEU A 60 10.88 -18.12 0.79
N ALA A 61 10.17 -18.31 1.91
CA ALA A 61 10.64 -19.13 3.01
C ALA A 61 10.66 -20.62 2.64
N SER A 62 11.56 -21.37 3.26
CA SER A 62 11.56 -22.82 3.20
C SER A 62 10.42 -23.41 4.02
N ARG A 63 10.10 -24.68 3.75
CA ARG A 63 9.10 -25.41 4.52
C ARG A 63 9.57 -25.62 5.95
N GLU A 64 10.85 -25.92 6.14
CA GLU A 64 11.47 -26.15 7.44
C GLU A 64 11.38 -24.88 8.30
N GLU A 65 11.67 -23.70 7.72
CA GLU A 65 11.50 -22.40 8.40
C GLU A 65 10.05 -22.16 8.88
N ARG A 66 9.05 -22.60 8.10
CA ARG A 66 7.64 -22.54 8.48
C ARG A 66 7.32 -23.56 9.57
N ASP A 67 7.59 -24.84 9.32
CA ASP A 67 7.16 -25.96 10.16
C ASP A 67 7.85 -25.93 11.55
N ASP A 68 9.10 -25.45 11.64
CA ASP A 68 9.80 -25.29 12.92
C ASP A 68 9.09 -24.30 13.86
N ARG A 69 8.32 -23.37 13.30
CA ARG A 69 7.84 -22.16 14.00
C ARG A 69 6.32 -22.09 14.06
N CYS A 70 5.66 -22.75 13.13
CA CYS A 70 4.22 -22.82 12.98
C CYS A 70 3.72 -24.22 13.37
N ARG A 71 4.13 -24.68 14.56
CA ARG A 71 3.76 -26.01 15.07
C ARG A 71 2.27 -26.16 15.35
N ASP A 72 1.63 -25.05 15.69
CA ASP A 72 0.19 -24.97 15.86
C ASP A 72 -0.36 -24.18 14.66
N ASP A 73 -1.37 -24.71 13.97
CA ASP A 73 -2.04 -24.10 12.79
C ASP A 73 -2.78 -22.79 13.10
N GLY A 74 -2.41 -22.12 14.19
CA GLY A 74 -2.98 -20.87 14.67
C GLY A 74 -2.35 -19.63 14.03
N TRP A 75 -3.16 -18.57 14.02
CA TRP A 75 -2.85 -17.21 13.54
C TRP A 75 -1.59 -16.53 14.14
N ARG A 76 -0.87 -17.17 15.07
CA ARG A 76 0.35 -16.62 15.69
C ARG A 76 1.60 -16.81 14.85
N CYS A 77 1.63 -17.88 14.06
CA CYS A 77 2.76 -18.27 13.21
C CYS A 77 3.35 -17.11 12.37
N PRO A 78 2.56 -16.31 11.63
CA PRO A 78 3.11 -15.29 10.74
C PRO A 78 3.84 -14.15 11.46
N ARG A 79 3.41 -13.82 12.69
CA ARG A 79 4.04 -12.78 13.51
C ARG A 79 5.41 -13.22 14.03
N GLU A 80 5.52 -14.46 14.49
CA GLU A 80 6.76 -15.01 15.01
C GLU A 80 7.81 -15.16 13.90
N VAL A 81 7.37 -15.55 12.70
CA VAL A 81 8.20 -15.55 11.50
C VAL A 81 8.68 -14.12 11.18
N ALA A 82 7.79 -13.13 11.14
CA ALA A 82 8.17 -11.73 10.85
C ALA A 82 9.28 -11.21 11.79
N GLU A 83 9.08 -11.39 13.10
CA GLU A 83 10.01 -10.92 14.14
C GLU A 83 11.38 -11.57 14.04
N MET A 84 11.43 -12.88 13.82
CA MET A 84 12.68 -13.63 13.73
C MET A 84 13.46 -13.32 12.46
N MET A 85 12.75 -13.15 11.35
CA MET A 85 13.35 -12.86 10.06
C MET A 85 13.76 -11.39 9.94
N GLY A 86 13.39 -10.56 10.92
CA GLY A 86 13.64 -9.13 10.89
C GLY A 86 12.97 -8.45 9.71
N VAL A 87 11.80 -8.94 9.28
CA VAL A 87 11.07 -8.42 8.14
C VAL A 87 9.78 -7.74 8.59
N ASP A 88 9.41 -6.68 7.90
CA ASP A 88 8.21 -5.93 8.23
C ASP A 88 6.94 -6.67 7.80
N ASN A 89 7.02 -7.43 6.69
CA ASN A 89 5.86 -8.04 6.07
C ASN A 89 6.04 -9.54 5.81
N VAL A 90 5.03 -10.33 6.19
CA VAL A 90 4.96 -11.77 5.90
C VAL A 90 3.66 -12.08 5.17
N VAL A 91 3.76 -12.78 4.05
CA VAL A 91 2.61 -13.29 3.30
C VAL A 91 2.39 -14.76 3.68
N TYR A 92 1.22 -15.04 4.26
CA TYR A 92 0.78 -16.40 4.58
C TYR A 92 -0.18 -16.90 3.52
N LEU A 93 0.01 -18.16 3.11
CA LEU A 93 -0.74 -18.82 2.06
C LEU A 93 -1.36 -20.12 2.62
N LYS A 94 -2.68 -20.16 2.80
CA LYS A 94 -3.42 -21.34 3.27
C LYS A 94 -4.38 -21.83 2.18
N LEU A 95 -4.15 -23.04 1.70
CA LEU A 95 -5.05 -23.74 0.79
C LEU A 95 -6.13 -24.44 1.62
N ASP A 96 -7.40 -24.27 1.24
CA ASP A 96 -8.51 -24.96 1.89
C ASP A 96 -8.49 -26.48 1.65
N ASP A 97 -9.28 -27.22 2.44
CA ASP A 97 -9.35 -28.68 2.34
C ASP A 97 -9.99 -29.17 1.04
N ALA A 98 -10.88 -28.36 0.46
CA ALA A 98 -11.46 -28.61 -0.86
C ALA A 98 -10.45 -28.39 -2.00
N GLN A 99 -9.37 -27.66 -1.73
CA GLN A 99 -8.33 -27.27 -2.67
C GLN A 99 -8.88 -26.41 -3.82
N GLU A 100 -9.94 -25.66 -3.53
CA GLU A 100 -10.64 -24.77 -4.46
C GLU A 100 -10.23 -23.31 -4.24
N ASN A 101 -9.77 -22.97 -3.02
CA ASN A 101 -9.42 -21.59 -2.68
C ASN A 101 -8.11 -21.52 -1.89
N LEU A 102 -7.28 -20.56 -2.28
CA LEU A 102 -6.08 -20.17 -1.55
C LEU A 102 -6.33 -18.86 -0.82
N GLN A 103 -6.40 -18.92 0.51
CA GLN A 103 -6.39 -17.73 1.36
C GLN A 103 -4.98 -17.13 1.37
N VAL A 104 -4.89 -15.86 1.01
CA VAL A 104 -3.67 -15.06 1.06
C VAL A 104 -3.85 -13.99 2.11
N SER A 105 -2.97 -13.96 3.12
CA SER A 105 -3.01 -12.97 4.19
C SER A 105 -1.66 -12.30 4.37
N VAL A 106 -1.65 -10.98 4.49
CA VAL A 106 -0.45 -10.17 4.72
C VAL A 106 -0.42 -9.73 6.16
N PHE A 107 0.67 -10.04 6.83
CA PHE A 107 0.93 -9.66 8.21
C PHE A 107 1.99 -8.58 8.24
N SER A 108 1.74 -7.50 8.98
CA SER A 108 2.74 -6.45 9.20
C SER A 108 3.10 -6.36 10.67
N GLY A 109 4.33 -6.76 11.01
CA GLY A 109 4.91 -6.75 12.37
C GLY A 109 3.89 -6.86 13.52
N ARG A 110 3.66 -5.74 14.23
CA ARG A 110 2.76 -5.66 15.40
C ARG A 110 1.28 -5.44 15.07
N GLN A 111 0.94 -5.12 13.82
CA GLN A 111 -0.43 -4.79 13.41
C GLN A 111 -1.28 -6.04 13.15
N GLY A 112 -0.67 -7.21 13.00
CA GLY A 112 -1.37 -8.43 12.63
C GLY A 112 -1.72 -8.43 11.13
N VAL A 113 -2.87 -8.99 10.77
CA VAL A 113 -3.34 -9.04 9.38
C VAL A 113 -3.71 -7.63 8.90
N VAL A 114 -3.02 -7.14 7.87
CA VAL A 114 -3.29 -5.82 7.27
C VAL A 114 -4.06 -5.92 5.95
N ALA A 115 -4.02 -7.07 5.29
CA ALA A 115 -4.78 -7.36 4.08
C ALA A 115 -5.01 -8.87 3.95
N SER A 116 -6.12 -9.26 3.34
CA SER A 116 -6.40 -10.65 3.00
C SER A 116 -7.25 -10.73 1.73
N THR A 117 -7.06 -11.79 0.96
CA THR A 117 -7.91 -12.16 -0.18
C THR A 117 -8.01 -13.68 -0.28
N GLU A 118 -8.93 -14.16 -1.11
CA GLU A 118 -9.00 -15.54 -1.55
C GLU A 118 -8.71 -15.58 -3.05
N LEU A 119 -7.92 -16.55 -3.49
CA LEU A 119 -7.62 -16.79 -4.89
C LEU A 119 -8.24 -18.13 -5.30
N PRO A 120 -9.03 -18.18 -6.38
CA PRO A 120 -9.56 -19.44 -6.87
C PRO A 120 -8.41 -20.34 -7.35
N CYS A 121 -8.60 -21.64 -7.17
CA CYS A 121 -7.68 -22.68 -7.58
C CYS A 121 -8.39 -23.75 -8.41
N ASP A 122 -7.69 -24.27 -9.40
CA ASP A 122 -8.17 -25.26 -10.34
C ASP A 122 -7.27 -26.49 -10.36
N TRP A 123 -7.90 -27.64 -10.62
CA TRP A 123 -7.24 -28.92 -10.83
C TRP A 123 -7.22 -29.27 -12.31
N GLU A 124 -6.04 -29.18 -12.92
CA GLU A 124 -5.84 -29.58 -14.32
C GLU A 124 -4.69 -30.57 -14.46
N ALA A 125 -4.95 -31.72 -15.11
CA ALA A 125 -3.95 -32.74 -15.41
C ALA A 125 -3.09 -33.19 -14.20
N GLY A 126 -3.70 -33.32 -13.02
CA GLY A 126 -3.01 -33.72 -11.80
C GLY A 126 -2.14 -32.62 -11.17
N ARG A 127 -2.37 -31.37 -11.54
CA ARG A 127 -1.71 -30.20 -10.97
C ARG A 127 -2.73 -29.22 -10.43
N LEU A 128 -2.48 -28.77 -9.21
CA LEU A 128 -3.16 -27.62 -8.62
C LEU A 128 -2.49 -26.34 -9.11
N SER A 129 -3.30 -25.41 -9.62
CA SER A 129 -2.90 -24.04 -9.94
C SER A 129 -3.88 -23.06 -9.30
N CYS A 130 -3.41 -21.91 -8.84
CA CYS A 130 -4.28 -20.84 -8.35
C CYS A 130 -4.08 -19.59 -9.19
N ASP A 131 -5.03 -18.66 -9.11
CA ASP A 131 -5.03 -17.41 -9.88
C ASP A 131 -3.79 -16.53 -9.60
N GLU A 132 -2.74 -16.73 -10.39
CA GLU A 132 -1.51 -15.94 -10.32
C GLU A 132 -1.75 -14.47 -10.68
N ALA A 133 -2.71 -14.16 -11.55
CA ALA A 133 -3.06 -12.79 -11.91
C ALA A 133 -3.73 -12.08 -10.72
N GLY A 134 -4.63 -12.78 -10.03
CA GLY A 134 -5.23 -12.35 -8.77
C GLY A 134 -4.18 -12.10 -7.68
N MET A 135 -3.17 -12.98 -7.55
CA MET A 135 -2.04 -12.77 -6.64
C MET A 135 -1.28 -11.47 -6.95
N GLY A 136 -1.01 -11.22 -8.23
CA GLY A 136 -0.35 -10.00 -8.69
C GLY A 136 -1.19 -8.75 -8.42
N ALA A 137 -2.50 -8.79 -8.70
CA ALA A 137 -3.41 -7.68 -8.44
C ALA A 137 -3.53 -7.38 -6.94
N PHE A 138 -3.59 -8.42 -6.10
CA PHE A 138 -3.56 -8.28 -4.66
C PHE A 138 -2.27 -7.62 -4.19
N ALA A 139 -1.11 -8.09 -4.67
CA ALA A 139 0.21 -7.54 -4.35
C ALA A 139 0.34 -6.07 -4.77
N GLU A 140 -0.17 -5.71 -5.94
CA GLU A 140 -0.20 -4.32 -6.44
C GLU A 140 -1.00 -3.40 -5.50
N GLY A 141 -2.10 -3.90 -4.95
CA GLY A 141 -2.90 -3.19 -3.94
C GLY A 141 -2.18 -2.97 -2.60
N LEU A 142 -1.09 -3.71 -2.32
CA LEU A 142 -0.28 -3.53 -1.12
C LEU A 142 0.81 -2.46 -1.29
N VAL A 143 1.16 -2.12 -2.53
CA VAL A 143 2.23 -1.16 -2.77
C VAL A 143 1.78 0.22 -2.31
N PRO A 144 2.58 0.87 -1.45
CA PRO A 144 2.49 2.29 -1.17
C PRO A 144 2.33 3.14 -2.44
N ARG A 145 1.09 3.46 -2.83
CA ARG A 145 0.83 4.36 -3.96
C ARG A 145 1.28 5.77 -3.56
N THR A 146 1.99 6.46 -4.43
CA THR A 146 2.27 7.90 -4.23
C THR A 146 1.10 8.73 -4.74
N LEU A 147 0.72 9.78 -4.02
CA LEU A 147 -0.33 10.69 -4.48
C LEU A 147 0.13 11.48 -5.72
N ASP A 148 -0.54 11.31 -6.86
CA ASP A 148 -0.35 12.16 -8.03
C ASP A 148 -1.08 13.50 -7.81
N PRO A 149 -0.39 14.66 -7.93
CA PRO A 149 -1.03 15.97 -7.85
C PRO A 149 -2.25 16.14 -8.77
N LYS A 150 -2.29 15.47 -9.94
CA LYS A 150 -3.41 15.52 -10.88
C LYS A 150 -4.70 14.93 -10.30
N GLU A 151 -4.61 13.95 -9.42
CA GLU A 151 -5.79 13.38 -8.77
C GLU A 151 -6.42 14.36 -7.79
N VAL A 152 -5.58 15.14 -7.11
CA VAL A 152 -6.05 16.23 -6.24
C VAL A 152 -6.76 17.29 -7.06
N ASP A 153 -6.24 17.63 -8.25
CA ASP A 153 -6.89 18.56 -9.17
C ASP A 153 -8.25 18.06 -9.65
N GLN A 154 -8.34 16.80 -10.07
CA GLN A 154 -9.59 16.18 -10.51
C GLN A 154 -10.62 16.12 -9.37
N ALA A 155 -10.19 15.69 -8.17
CA ALA A 155 -11.04 15.63 -6.99
C ALA A 155 -11.53 17.03 -6.58
N PHE A 156 -10.67 18.05 -6.66
CA PHE A 156 -11.05 19.42 -6.37
C PHE A 156 -12.03 19.97 -7.43
N ALA A 157 -11.78 19.72 -8.71
CA ALA A 157 -12.66 20.15 -9.81
C ALA A 157 -14.06 19.55 -9.68
N ALA A 158 -14.18 18.31 -9.19
CA ALA A 158 -15.48 17.67 -8.92
C ALA A 158 -16.31 18.39 -7.84
N LEU A 159 -15.69 19.20 -6.97
CA LEU A 159 -16.38 20.01 -5.96
C LEU A 159 -17.00 21.30 -6.54
N SER A 160 -16.71 21.66 -7.79
CA SER A 160 -17.12 22.92 -8.41
C SER A 160 -18.61 23.26 -8.23
N PRO A 161 -19.58 22.33 -8.42
CA PRO A 161 -21.00 22.64 -8.21
C PRO A 161 -21.32 23.02 -6.76
N ALA A 162 -20.69 22.37 -5.79
CA ALA A 162 -20.89 22.68 -4.36
C ALA A 162 -20.23 24.01 -3.98
N LEU A 163 -19.02 24.27 -4.49
CA LEU A 163 -18.32 25.54 -4.29
C LEU A 163 -19.11 26.71 -4.91
N ALA A 164 -19.68 26.55 -6.11
CA ALA A 164 -20.52 27.55 -6.74
C ALA A 164 -21.79 27.86 -5.92
N ARG A 165 -22.42 26.86 -5.29
CA ARG A 165 -23.54 27.08 -4.36
C ARG A 165 -23.11 27.89 -3.14
N CYS A 166 -21.96 27.59 -2.54
CA CYS A 166 -21.42 28.39 -1.45
C CYS A 166 -21.08 29.83 -1.89
N ALA A 167 -20.61 30.02 -3.12
CA ALA A 167 -20.25 31.34 -3.66
C ALA A 167 -21.44 32.31 -3.69
N ARG A 168 -22.64 31.79 -3.96
CA ARG A 168 -23.91 32.55 -3.92
C ARG A 168 -24.27 33.08 -2.53
N LEU A 169 -23.60 32.63 -1.47
CA LEU A 169 -23.74 33.18 -0.11
C LEU A 169 -22.94 34.50 0.08
N GLY A 170 -22.43 35.10 -0.99
CA GLY A 170 -21.75 36.40 -0.97
C GLY A 170 -20.21 36.33 -1.04
N ALA A 171 -19.65 35.38 -1.79
CA ALA A 171 -18.21 35.34 -2.06
C ALA A 171 -17.83 36.39 -3.12
N THR A 172 -17.63 37.64 -2.73
CA THR A 172 -17.40 38.76 -3.68
C THR A 172 -15.94 39.13 -3.89
N GLN A 173 -15.04 38.58 -3.08
CA GLN A 173 -13.64 38.98 -3.08
C GLN A 173 -12.84 38.12 -4.08
N PRO A 174 -12.12 38.73 -5.04
CA PRO A 174 -11.24 38.00 -5.93
C PRO A 174 -10.01 37.47 -5.16
N ASP A 175 -9.28 36.56 -5.78
CA ASP A 175 -7.99 36.03 -5.30
C ASP A 175 -8.03 35.34 -3.94
N VAL A 176 -9.20 34.80 -3.56
CA VAL A 176 -9.32 33.96 -2.38
C VAL A 176 -8.93 32.54 -2.74
N LYS A 177 -8.01 31.97 -1.96
CA LYS A 177 -7.56 30.58 -2.14
C LYS A 177 -7.86 29.74 -0.91
N VAL A 178 -8.03 28.45 -1.12
CA VAL A 178 -8.04 27.44 -0.06
C VAL A 178 -6.71 26.71 -0.08
N VAL A 179 -6.12 26.54 1.10
CA VAL A 179 -4.89 25.80 1.32
C VAL A 179 -5.21 24.59 2.17
N PHE A 180 -4.75 23.41 1.77
CA PHE A 180 -5.00 22.17 2.49
C PHE A 180 -3.87 21.16 2.27
N THR A 181 -3.87 20.11 3.06
CA THR A 181 -3.02 18.92 2.89
C THR A 181 -3.94 17.72 2.64
N VAL A 182 -3.42 16.62 2.11
CA VAL A 182 -4.18 15.37 1.98
C VAL A 182 -3.49 14.33 2.86
N GLY A 183 -4.24 13.66 3.73
CA GLY A 183 -3.70 12.55 4.54
C GLY A 183 -3.70 11.23 3.77
N GLU A 184 -2.94 10.25 4.23
CA GLU A 184 -2.81 8.89 3.64
C GLU A 184 -4.15 8.22 3.28
N LYS A 185 -5.18 8.43 4.10
CA LYS A 185 -6.54 7.91 3.84
C LYS A 185 -7.29 8.65 2.71
N GLY A 186 -6.62 9.56 2.01
CA GLY A 186 -7.14 10.32 0.88
C GLY A 186 -8.05 11.50 1.24
N GLY A 187 -8.19 11.85 2.52
CA GLY A 187 -9.02 12.98 2.96
C GLY A 187 -8.23 14.28 3.10
N ALA A 188 -8.86 15.41 2.74
CA ALA A 188 -8.28 16.73 3.00
C ALA A 188 -8.15 17.02 4.51
N ARG A 189 -7.04 17.65 4.90
CA ARG A 189 -6.67 18.02 6.26
C ARG A 189 -6.12 19.43 6.30
N HIS A 190 -6.19 20.07 7.47
CA HIS A 190 -5.66 21.41 7.71
C HIS A 190 -6.18 22.45 6.69
N VAL A 191 -7.46 22.33 6.33
CA VAL A 191 -8.12 23.20 5.36
C VAL A 191 -8.24 24.61 5.92
N ARG A 192 -7.68 25.59 5.22
CA ARG A 192 -7.72 27.01 5.58
C ARG A 192 -8.00 27.88 4.37
N VAL A 193 -8.70 28.99 4.58
CA VAL A 193 -8.95 29.98 3.52
C VAL A 193 -7.98 31.15 3.70
N GLU A 194 -7.36 31.58 2.61
CA GLU A 194 -6.49 32.75 2.58
C GLU A 194 -7.11 33.88 1.73
N PRO A 195 -7.12 35.14 2.24
CA PRO A 195 -6.61 35.55 3.55
C PRO A 195 -7.49 35.09 4.73
N ARG A 196 -6.88 34.65 5.84
CA ARG A 196 -7.56 34.08 7.05
C ARG A 196 -8.78 34.86 7.56
N ARG A 197 -8.78 36.19 7.45
CA ARG A 197 -9.91 37.05 7.85
C ARG A 197 -11.23 36.68 7.16
N LEU A 198 -11.16 36.05 5.98
CA LEU A 198 -12.32 35.66 5.20
C LEU A 198 -12.93 34.33 5.62
N GLN A 199 -12.18 33.49 6.35
CA GLN A 199 -12.66 32.19 6.81
C GLN A 199 -13.92 32.29 7.68
N ARG A 200 -14.14 33.43 8.35
CA ARG A 200 -15.33 33.68 9.18
C ARG A 200 -16.56 34.11 8.38
N LYS A 201 -16.41 34.51 7.11
CA LYS A 201 -17.56 34.87 6.27
C LYS A 201 -18.28 33.60 5.82
N LYS A 202 -19.62 33.64 5.83
CA LYS A 202 -20.50 32.49 5.55
C LYS A 202 -20.15 31.75 4.26
N ALA A 203 -19.89 32.48 3.17
CA ALA A 203 -19.56 31.88 1.88
C ALA A 203 -18.25 31.07 1.90
N TYR A 204 -17.17 31.64 2.45
CA TYR A 204 -15.86 30.98 2.50
C TYR A 204 -15.79 29.89 3.56
N ALA A 205 -16.51 30.03 4.68
CA ALA A 205 -16.69 28.96 5.66
C ALA A 205 -17.40 27.74 5.05
N CYS A 206 -18.44 27.99 4.23
CA CYS A 206 -19.13 26.94 3.46
C CYS A 206 -18.17 26.25 2.48
N MET A 207 -17.37 27.01 1.74
CA MET A 207 -16.38 26.45 0.80
C MET A 207 -15.31 25.61 1.51
N ALA A 208 -14.79 26.08 2.65
CA ALA A 208 -13.82 25.30 3.44
C ALA A 208 -14.39 23.93 3.82
N ARG A 209 -15.65 23.88 4.29
CA ARG A 209 -16.35 22.61 4.61
C ARG A 209 -16.56 21.71 3.39
N VAL A 210 -16.82 22.30 2.22
CA VAL A 210 -16.89 21.52 0.97
C VAL A 210 -15.53 20.89 0.65
N VAL A 211 -14.43 21.62 0.84
CA VAL A 211 -13.07 21.11 0.61
C VAL A 211 -12.64 20.08 1.66
N GLU A 212 -13.11 20.17 2.90
CA GLU A 212 -12.96 19.10 3.89
C GLU A 212 -13.59 17.77 3.43
N GLY A 213 -14.59 17.84 2.54
CA GLY A 213 -15.19 16.69 1.88
C GLY A 213 -14.42 16.14 0.68
N LEU A 214 -13.28 16.74 0.31
CA LEU A 214 -12.43 16.24 -0.78
C LEU A 214 -11.90 14.84 -0.44
N LYS A 215 -12.06 13.93 -1.40
CA LYS A 215 -11.55 12.56 -1.33
C LYS A 215 -10.75 12.22 -2.58
N VAL A 216 -9.55 11.70 -2.37
CA VAL A 216 -8.75 11.02 -3.37
C VAL A 216 -8.57 9.55 -2.95
N PRO A 217 -8.16 8.64 -3.85
CA PRO A 217 -7.81 7.29 -3.45
C PRO A 217 -6.70 7.30 -2.40
N PRO A 218 -6.73 6.37 -1.41
CA PRO A 218 -5.65 6.25 -0.44
C PRO A 218 -4.28 6.14 -1.09
N PHE A 219 -3.28 6.62 -0.36
CA PHE A 219 -1.88 6.64 -0.79
C PHE A 219 -1.00 6.52 0.46
N ALA A 220 0.27 6.25 0.26
CA ALA A 220 1.22 6.03 1.33
C ALA A 220 2.27 7.15 1.40
N GLY A 221 2.86 7.27 2.58
CA GLY A 221 3.80 8.34 2.91
C GLY A 221 3.14 9.50 3.66
N ALA A 222 3.95 10.46 4.08
CA ALA A 222 3.45 11.60 4.84
C ALA A 222 2.35 12.38 4.10
N ALA A 223 1.56 13.14 4.87
CA ALA A 223 0.52 13.99 4.31
C ALA A 223 1.08 14.85 3.15
N ALA A 224 0.43 14.76 1.99
CA ALA A 224 0.85 15.44 0.79
C ALA A 224 0.37 16.90 0.80
N GLY A 225 1.20 17.81 0.29
CA GLY A 225 0.91 19.24 0.18
C GLY A 225 1.98 20.12 0.82
N PRO A 226 1.67 21.41 1.06
CA PRO A 226 0.35 22.03 0.92
C PRO A 226 -0.10 22.18 -0.54
N PHE A 227 -1.40 21.98 -0.78
CA PHE A 227 -2.08 22.31 -2.03
C PHE A 227 -2.79 23.66 -1.89
N GLU A 228 -2.72 24.47 -2.94
CA GLU A 228 -3.41 25.77 -3.01
C GLU A 228 -4.35 25.81 -4.21
N ARG A 229 -5.62 26.15 -4.01
CA ARG A 229 -6.61 26.24 -5.08
C ARG A 229 -7.44 27.51 -4.96
N ALA A 230 -7.71 28.16 -6.09
CA ALA A 230 -8.57 29.34 -6.13
C ALA A 230 -10.02 28.95 -5.80
N LEU A 231 -10.71 29.79 -5.03
CA LEU A 231 -12.13 29.63 -4.74
C LEU A 231 -12.96 30.47 -5.72
N PRO A 232 -14.12 29.95 -6.19
CA PRO A 232 -14.96 30.70 -7.11
C PRO A 232 -15.59 31.91 -6.40
N THR A 233 -15.71 33.02 -7.13
CA THR A 233 -16.49 34.18 -6.70
C THR A 233 -17.94 34.05 -7.15
N GLY A 234 -18.86 34.58 -6.36
CA GLY A 234 -20.26 34.73 -6.74
C GLY A 234 -20.37 35.80 -7.83
N ASP A 235 -20.99 35.44 -8.95
CA ASP A 235 -21.27 36.39 -10.02
C ASP A 235 -22.23 37.46 -9.49
N LYS A 236 -21.87 38.75 -9.65
CA LYS A 236 -22.73 39.88 -9.27
C LYS A 236 -23.81 40.04 -10.32
N ARG A 237 -24.77 39.12 -10.37
CA ARG A 237 -25.98 39.28 -11.17
C ARG A 237 -27.13 39.69 -10.29
#